data_AF-A0AAW7HCS0-F1
#
_entry.id   AF-A0AAW7HCS0-F1
#
_cell.length_a   1.000
_cell.length_b   1.000
_cell.length_c   1.000
_cell.angle_alpha   90.00
_cell.angle_beta   90.00
_cell.angle_gamma   90.00
#
_symmetry.space_group_name_H-M   'P 1'
#
loop_
_entity.id
_entity.type
_entity.pdbx_description
1 polymer ?
#
loop_
_entity_poly.entity_id
_entity_poly.type
_entity_poly.pdbx_seq_one_letter_code
_entity_poly.pdbx_strand_id
1 'polypeptide(L)'
;MNTCFQLAAYARSQWALAVLLMKSPETTQLAANAFQDAKDAAWGYGWGASETPHALLSDIPELLNAFNEGKTALQQDMKLAG
;
A
#
# COMPACT_ATOMS: atom_id res chain seq x y z
N MET A 1 -11.85 -14.10 -8.02
CA MET A 1 -10.50 -13.50 -7.87
C MET A 1 -10.49 -12.77 -6.54
N ASN A 2 -9.51 -13.01 -5.66
CA ASN A 2 -9.54 -12.50 -4.29
C ASN A 2 -9.05 -11.05 -4.26
N THR A 3 -9.96 -10.09 -4.05
CA THR A 3 -9.67 -8.64 -3.99
C THR A 3 -8.52 -8.31 -3.03
N CYS A 4 -8.38 -9.06 -1.93
CA CYS A 4 -7.27 -8.91 -0.98
C CYS A 4 -5.91 -9.18 -1.64
N PHE A 5 -5.82 -10.28 -2.39
CA PHE A 5 -4.61 -10.64 -3.10
C PHE A 5 -4.26 -9.62 -4.18
N GLN A 6 -5.26 -9.10 -4.90
CA GLN A 6 -5.05 -8.12 -5.97
C GLN A 6 -4.49 -6.80 -5.44
N LEU A 7 -5.02 -6.28 -4.33
CA LEU A 7 -4.52 -5.05 -3.71
C LEU A 7 -3.08 -5.21 -3.21
N ALA A 8 -2.80 -6.31 -2.51
CA ALA A 8 -1.45 -6.60 -2.01
C ALA A 8 -0.44 -6.79 -3.15
N ALA A 9 -0.83 -7.50 -4.22
CA ALA A 9 0.01 -7.70 -5.40
C ALA A 9 0.24 -6.40 -6.18
N TYR A 10 -0.78 -5.54 -6.29
CA TYR A 10 -0.67 -4.24 -6.93
C TYR A 10 0.28 -3.32 -6.16
N ALA A 11 0.11 -3.18 -4.84
CA ALA A 11 1.00 -2.39 -3.99
C ALA A 11 2.46 -2.84 -4.14
N ARG A 12 2.72 -4.15 -4.10
CA ARG A 12 4.07 -4.70 -4.28
C ARG A 12 4.63 -4.42 -5.67
N SER A 13 3.81 -4.54 -6.71
CA SER A 13 4.24 -4.32 -8.09
C SER A 13 4.61 -2.85 -8.33
N GLN A 14 3.81 -1.92 -7.80
CA GLN A 14 4.09 -0.48 -7.91
C GLN A 14 5.36 -0.08 -7.14
N TRP A 15 5.58 -0.66 -5.95
CA TRP A 15 6.82 -0.44 -5.22
C TRP A 15 8.05 -0.92 -6.00
N ALA A 16 7.98 -2.12 -6.58
CA ALA A 16 9.06 -2.64 -7.42
C ALA A 16 9.32 -1.76 -8.65
N LEU A 17 8.26 -1.26 -9.30
CA LEU A 17 8.37 -0.32 -10.41
C LEU A 17 9.06 0.98 -9.98
N ALA A 18 8.67 1.55 -8.84
CA ALA A 18 9.27 2.76 -8.30
C ALA A 18 10.78 2.60 -8.04
N VAL A 19 11.19 1.48 -7.44
CA VAL A 19 12.61 1.14 -7.23
C VAL A 19 13.38 1.02 -8.55
N LEU A 20 12.77 0.49 -9.60
CA LEU A 20 13.39 0.43 -10.93
C LEU A 20 13.53 1.83 -11.56
N LEU A 21 12.49 2.66 -11.46
CA LEU A 21 12.48 4.02 -12.00
C LEU A 21 13.47 4.94 -11.27
N MET A 22 13.78 4.70 -10.00
CA MET A 22 14.82 5.48 -9.30
C MET A 22 16.22 5.32 -9.90
N LYS A 23 16.45 4.32 -10.75
CA LYS A 23 17.75 4.11 -11.40
C LYS A 23 18.05 5.12 -12.52
N SER A 24 17.06 5.90 -12.96
CA SER A 24 17.25 6.97 -13.93
C SER A 24 16.79 8.32 -13.37
N PRO A 25 17.64 9.38 -13.43
CA PRO A 25 17.26 10.72 -12.97
C PRO A 25 16.02 11.28 -13.69
N GLU A 26 15.85 10.94 -14.97
CA GLU A 26 14.75 11.42 -15.81
C GLU A 26 13.37 10.89 -15.37
N THR A 27 13.36 9.79 -14.61
CA THR A 27 12.13 9.12 -14.16
C THR A 27 11.78 9.39 -12.70
N THR A 28 12.42 10.38 -12.06
CA THR A 28 12.21 10.71 -10.64
C THR A 28 10.74 10.94 -10.29
N GLN A 29 10.01 11.72 -11.10
CA GLN A 29 8.59 11.98 -10.85
C GLN A 29 7.73 10.72 -11.02
N LEU A 30 8.04 9.88 -12.01
CA LEU A 30 7.33 8.62 -12.22
C LEU A 30 7.58 7.64 -11.07
N ALA A 31 8.81 7.59 -10.55
CA ALA A 31 9.13 6.80 -9.36
C ALA A 31 8.34 7.28 -8.14
N ALA A 32 8.27 8.60 -7.91
CA ALA A 32 7.49 9.17 -6.81
C ALA A 32 6.00 8.82 -6.90
N ASN A 33 5.41 8.92 -8.10
CA ASN A 33 4.02 8.53 -8.33
C ASN A 33 3.81 7.04 -8.04
N ALA A 34 4.69 6.16 -8.53
CA ALA A 34 4.58 4.72 -8.29
C ALA A 34 4.75 4.35 -6.80
N PHE A 35 5.64 5.03 -6.06
CA PHE A 35 5.70 4.86 -4.60
C PHE A 35 4.42 5.30 -3.91
N GLN A 36 3.79 6.38 -4.36
CA GLN A 36 2.52 6.84 -3.79
C GLN A 36 1.40 5.86 -4.09
N ASP A 37 1.24 5.41 -5.34
CA ASP A 37 0.25 4.41 -5.73
C ASP A 37 0.40 3.11 -4.93
N ALA A 38 1.64 2.69 -4.65
CA ALA A 38 1.93 1.52 -3.83
C ALA A 38 1.43 1.69 -2.38
N LYS A 39 1.70 2.86 -1.77
CA LYS A 39 1.26 3.19 -0.41
C LYS A 39 -0.25 3.33 -0.32
N ASP A 40 -0.89 4.00 -1.28
CA ASP A 40 -2.35 4.18 -1.32
C ASP A 40 -3.07 2.84 -1.42
N ALA A 41 -2.55 1.93 -2.24
CA ALA A 41 -3.08 0.57 -2.34
C ALA A 41 -2.89 -0.24 -1.05
N ALA A 42 -1.73 -0.14 -0.39
CA ALA A 42 -1.50 -0.77 0.91
C ALA A 42 -2.40 -0.19 2.02
N TRP A 43 -2.61 1.13 2.00
CA TRP A 43 -3.53 1.82 2.91
C TRP A 43 -4.97 1.36 2.69
N GLY A 44 -5.46 1.37 1.45
CA GLY A 44 -6.80 0.90 1.11
C GLY A 44 -7.00 -0.58 1.44
N TYR A 45 -5.93 -1.38 1.34
CA TYR A 45 -5.96 -2.77 1.79
C TYR A 45 -6.27 -2.88 3.30
N GLY A 46 -5.59 -2.10 4.14
CA GLY A 46 -5.82 -2.07 5.59
C GLY A 46 -7.11 -1.38 6.02
N TRP A 47 -7.58 -0.38 5.25
CA TRP A 47 -8.79 0.38 5.58
C TRP A 47 -10.10 -0.38 5.33
N GLY A 48 -10.10 -1.48 4.57
CA GLY A 48 -11.37 -2.19 4.35
C GLY A 48 -11.31 -3.52 3.63
N ALA A 49 -10.17 -3.91 3.06
CA ALA A 49 -10.07 -5.22 2.41
C ALA A 49 -9.60 -6.33 3.36
N SER A 50 -8.76 -6.03 4.36
CA SER A 50 -8.31 -7.03 5.32
C SER A 50 -7.85 -6.45 6.66
N GLU A 51 -8.07 -7.21 7.74
CA GLU A 51 -7.60 -6.87 9.08
C GLU A 51 -6.14 -7.30 9.35
N THR A 52 -5.59 -8.17 8.49
CA THR A 52 -4.24 -8.73 8.61
C THR A 52 -3.38 -8.36 7.40
N PRO A 53 -2.10 -8.01 7.59
CA PRO A 53 -1.23 -7.68 6.46
C PRO A 53 -0.94 -8.92 5.62
N HIS A 54 -0.84 -8.74 4.30
CA HIS A 54 -0.44 -9.80 3.39
C HIS A 54 1.09 -9.96 3.39
N ALA A 55 1.58 -11.18 3.18
CA ALA A 55 3.01 -11.49 3.10
C ALA A 55 3.78 -10.75 1.98
N LEU A 56 3.07 -10.09 1.06
CA LEU A 56 3.68 -9.30 -0.03
C LEU A 56 4.04 -7.88 0.42
N LEU A 57 3.54 -7.45 1.58
CA LEU A 57 3.80 -6.14 2.17
C LEU A 57 4.81 -6.23 3.32
N SER A 58 4.96 -7.40 3.94
CA SER A 58 5.66 -7.57 5.22
C SER A 58 7.16 -7.29 5.18
N ASP A 59 7.81 -7.43 4.03
CA ASP A 59 9.24 -7.15 3.84
C ASP A 59 9.51 -5.70 3.37
N ILE A 60 8.47 -4.88 3.16
CA ILE A 60 8.61 -3.45 2.86
C ILE A 60 7.99 -2.65 4.01
N PRO A 61 8.80 -2.10 4.95
CA PRO A 61 8.32 -1.35 6.10
C PRO A 61 7.33 -0.23 5.74
N GLU A 62 7.53 0.46 4.63
CA GLU A 62 6.70 1.57 4.18
C GLU A 62 5.29 1.11 3.76
N LEU A 63 5.17 -0.05 3.11
CA LEU A 63 3.87 -0.62 2.76
C LEU A 63 3.18 -1.20 3.98
N LEU A 64 3.93 -1.81 4.89
CA LEU A 64 3.38 -2.31 6.16
C LEU A 64 2.86 -1.15 7.03
N ASN A 65 3.58 -0.03 7.06
CA ASN A 65 3.13 1.18 7.76
C ASN A 65 1.86 1.74 7.13
N ALA A 66 1.81 1.91 5.80
CA ALA A 66 0.62 2.38 5.10
C ALA A 66 -0.61 1.48 5.36
N PHE A 67 -0.43 0.15 5.37
CA PHE A 67 -1.47 -0.79 5.77
C PHE A 67 -1.98 -0.55 7.19
N ASN A 68 -1.07 -0.40 8.16
CA ASN A 68 -1.44 -0.17 9.56
C ASN A 68 -2.14 1.19 9.76
N GLU A 69 -1.74 2.21 9.00
CA GLU A 69 -2.42 3.52 8.98
C GLU A 69 -3.86 3.38 8.47
N GLY A 70 -4.08 2.67 7.37
CA GLY A 70 -5.43 2.41 6.84
C GLY A 70 -6.30 1.66 7.83
N LYS A 71 -5.75 0.61 8.45
CA LYS A 71 -6.45 -0.13 9.51
C LYS A 71 -6.82 0.76 10.70
N THR A 72 -5.91 1.64 11.12
CA THR A 72 -6.16 2.56 12.24
C THR A 72 -7.25 3.57 11.88
N ALA A 73 -7.25 4.10 10.65
CA ALA A 73 -8.27 5.02 10.18
C ALA A 73 -9.67 4.37 10.20
N LEU A 74 -9.82 3.14 9.71
CA LEU A 74 -11.09 2.41 9.77
C LEU A 74 -11.59 2.26 11.23
N GLN A 75 -10.68 1.88 12.14
CA GLN A 75 -11.02 1.74 13.55
C GLN A 75 -11.48 3.05 14.19
N GLN A 76 -10.95 4.20 13.75
CA GLN A 76 -11.38 5.52 14.20
C GLN A 76 -12.77 5.86 13.65
N ASP A 77 -13.00 5.64 12.35
CA ASP A 77 -14.30 5.88 11.71
C ASP A 77 -15.41 5.05 12.36
N MET A 78 -15.14 3.78 12.66
CA MET A 78 -16.08 2.89 13.34
C MET A 78 -16.40 3.34 14.77
N LYS A 79 -15.46 3.95 15.49
CA LYS A 79 -15.69 4.50 16.84
C LYS A 79 -16.55 5.76 16.82
N LEU A 80 -16.49 6.54 15.75
CA LEU A 80 -17.29 7.77 15.60
C LEU A 80 -18.72 7.49 15.12
N ALA A 81 -18.95 6.32 14.51
CA ALA A 81 -20.26 5.91 13.99
C ALA A 81 -21.15 5.18 15.02
N GLY A 82 -20.62 4.84 16.20
CA GLY A 82 -21.34 4.17 17.29
C GLY A 82 -21.70 5.12 18.42
#